data_AF-A0A150FYZ4-F1
#
_entry.id   AF-A0A150FYZ4-F1
#
_cell.length_a   1.000
_cell.length_b   1.000
_cell.length_c   1.000
_cell.angle_alpha   90.00
_cell.angle_beta   90.00
_cell.angle_gamma   90.00
#
_symmetry.space_group_name_H-M   'P 1'
#
loop_
_entity.id
_entity.type
_entity.pdbx_description
1 polymer ?
#
loop_
_entity_poly.entity_id
_entity_poly.type
_entity_poly.pdbx_seq_one_letter_code
_entity_poly.pdbx_strand_id
1 'polypeptide(L)'
;MFDRLNEAPKLGSRFEHYHRDVRDSLIAKATQWLQAQPGQAGATLYGYKLAEYYLEQLQQHFEPEKKADYRQSYARLAQNNVAPTAYLQEALTYKPYLGISDSEFATNWVSRLDLEVNARVLSKWGLVHQEEWFGKIKEIAVDAEIAWGNQRYAAAAAVSTQPGC
;
A
#
# COMPACT_ATOMS: atom_id res chain seq x y z
N MET A 1 -1.20 -10.58 -3.15
CA MET A 1 -1.54 -10.61 -1.70
C MET A 1 -1.31 -12.01 -1.10
N PHE A 2 -0.21 -12.66 -1.49
CA PHE A 2 0.36 -13.89 -0.89
C PHE A 2 1.90 -13.81 -0.94
N ASP A 3 2.46 -12.64 -1.20
CA ASP A 3 3.80 -12.49 -1.78
C ASP A 3 4.95 -12.83 -0.82
N ARG A 4 4.66 -13.10 0.46
CA ARG A 4 5.61 -13.64 1.44
C ARG A 4 5.35 -15.09 1.86
N LEU A 5 4.20 -15.65 1.52
CA LEU A 5 3.85 -17.05 1.80
C LEU A 5 4.28 -18.01 0.67
N ASN A 6 4.72 -17.47 -0.47
CA ASN A 6 5.19 -18.26 -1.61
C ASN A 6 6.63 -18.77 -1.46
N GLU A 7 7.37 -18.30 -0.46
CA GLU A 7 8.65 -18.90 -0.10
C GLU A 7 8.41 -19.91 1.03
N ALA A 8 8.71 -21.18 0.78
CA ALA A 8 8.77 -22.19 1.84
C ALA A 8 9.62 -21.65 3.00
N PRO A 9 9.26 -21.91 4.28
CA PRO A 9 9.94 -21.29 5.39
C PRO A 9 11.43 -21.67 5.37
N LYS A 10 12.26 -20.67 5.08
CA LYS A 10 13.71 -20.80 5.07
C LYS A 10 14.18 -21.16 6.47
N LEU A 11 15.09 -22.13 6.57
CA LEU A 11 15.74 -22.47 7.84
C LEU A 11 16.47 -21.22 8.39
N GLY A 12 16.25 -20.91 9.66
CA GLY A 12 16.70 -19.69 10.32
C GLY A 12 15.80 -18.47 10.12
N SER A 13 14.68 -18.59 9.39
CA SER A 13 13.76 -17.46 9.18
C SER A 13 13.05 -17.03 10.46
N ARG A 14 12.54 -15.79 10.47
CA ARG A 14 11.67 -15.29 11.56
C ARG A 14 10.40 -16.12 11.71
N PHE A 15 9.86 -16.62 10.60
CA PHE A 15 8.74 -17.56 10.62
C PHE A 15 9.08 -18.84 11.37
N GLU A 16 10.24 -19.45 11.11
CA GLU A 16 10.62 -20.69 11.80
C GLU A 16 10.76 -20.47 13.31
N HIS A 17 11.39 -19.36 13.72
CA HIS A 17 11.52 -19.01 15.13
C HIS A 17 10.14 -18.81 15.78
N TYR A 18 9.28 -17.99 15.17
CA TYR A 18 7.92 -17.77 15.67
C TYR A 18 7.12 -19.08 15.77
N HIS A 19 7.15 -19.91 14.73
CA HIS A 19 6.42 -21.18 14.71
C HIS A 19 6.91 -22.10 15.84
N ARG A 20 8.22 -22.17 16.05
CA ARG A 20 8.82 -22.98 17.13
C ARG A 20 8.31 -22.55 18.50
N ASP A 21 8.16 -21.25 18.74
CA ASP A 21 7.69 -20.71 20.02
C ASP A 21 6.22 -21.01 20.30
N VAL A 22 5.38 -21.07 19.26
CA VAL A 22 3.93 -21.24 19.42
C VAL A 22 3.45 -22.68 19.25
N ARG A 23 4.19 -23.54 18.53
CA ARG A 23 3.72 -24.88 18.10
C ARG A 23 3.20 -25.74 19.25
N ASP A 24 3.88 -25.73 20.40
CA ASP A 24 3.56 -26.63 21.52
C ASP A 24 2.27 -26.19 22.24
N SER A 25 1.91 -24.91 22.13
CA SER A 25 0.68 -24.35 22.72
C SER A 25 -0.47 -24.16 21.72
N LEU A 26 -0.22 -24.42 20.43
CA LEU A 26 -1.10 -24.01 19.34
C LEU A 26 -2.50 -24.63 19.45
N ILE A 27 -2.59 -25.95 19.69
CA ILE A 27 -3.87 -26.67 19.80
C ILE A 27 -4.67 -26.16 21.02
N ALA A 28 -4.00 -26.00 22.16
CA ALA A 28 -4.65 -25.56 23.39
C ALA A 28 -5.22 -24.14 23.24
N LYS A 29 -4.42 -23.21 22.69
CA LYS A 29 -4.86 -21.83 22.45
C LYS A 29 -5.93 -21.72 21.37
N ALA A 30 -5.84 -22.50 20.29
CA ALA A 30 -6.88 -22.55 19.27
C ALA A 30 -8.22 -23.05 19.84
N THR A 31 -8.17 -24.03 20.74
CA THR A 31 -9.36 -24.56 21.43
C THR A 31 -9.99 -23.49 22.32
N GLN A 32 -9.18 -22.78 23.11
CA GLN A 32 -9.65 -21.67 23.95
C GLN A 32 -10.24 -20.53 23.12
N TRP A 33 -9.57 -20.14 22.03
CA TRP A 33 -10.05 -19.13 21.09
C TRP A 33 -11.41 -19.51 20.49
N LEU A 34 -11.57 -20.75 20.05
CA LEU A 34 -12.84 -21.24 19.49
C LEU A 34 -13.94 -21.20 20.55
N GLN A 35 -13.67 -21.70 21.76
CA GLN A 35 -14.66 -21.76 22.84
C GLN A 35 -15.04 -20.39 23.40
N ALA A 36 -14.17 -19.39 23.24
CA ALA A 36 -14.46 -18.00 23.61
C ALA A 36 -15.45 -17.31 22.64
N GLN A 37 -15.73 -17.90 21.47
CA GLN A 37 -16.68 -17.32 20.52
C GLN A 37 -18.14 -17.49 21.00
N PRO A 38 -19.03 -16.52 20.75
CA PRO A 38 -20.43 -16.61 21.13
C PRO A 38 -21.10 -17.89 20.58
N GLY A 39 -21.70 -18.67 21.47
CA GLY A 39 -22.39 -19.93 21.11
C GLY A 39 -21.46 -21.12 20.82
N GLN A 40 -20.15 -21.00 21.05
CA GLN A 40 -19.16 -22.06 20.81
C GLN A 40 -18.62 -22.68 22.11
N ALA A 41 -19.26 -22.46 23.25
CA ALA A 41 -18.86 -23.04 24.52
C ALA A 41 -18.87 -24.59 24.43
N GLY A 42 -17.68 -25.20 24.47
CA GLY A 42 -17.51 -26.65 24.30
C GLY A 42 -17.36 -27.15 22.86
N ALA A 43 -17.22 -26.26 21.87
CA ALA A 43 -16.98 -26.65 20.49
C ALA A 43 -15.69 -27.46 20.33
N THR A 44 -15.76 -28.50 19.51
CA THR A 44 -14.62 -29.35 19.15
C THR A 44 -13.73 -28.63 18.14
N LEU A 45 -12.42 -28.60 18.40
CA LEU A 45 -11.46 -28.04 17.45
C LEU A 45 -11.28 -28.97 16.24
N TYR A 46 -11.67 -28.49 15.07
CA TYR A 46 -11.39 -29.15 13.80
C TYR A 46 -10.18 -28.52 13.09
N GLY A 47 -9.55 -29.27 12.19
CA GLY A 47 -8.34 -28.82 11.47
C GLY A 47 -8.51 -27.48 10.74
N TYR A 48 -9.68 -27.21 10.17
CA TYR A 48 -9.95 -25.92 9.51
C TYR A 48 -10.01 -24.74 10.50
N LYS A 49 -10.55 -24.95 11.71
CA LYS A 49 -10.55 -23.94 12.78
C LYS A 49 -9.15 -23.71 13.35
N LEU A 50 -8.36 -24.77 13.44
CA LEU A 50 -6.94 -24.66 13.81
C LEU A 50 -6.15 -23.84 12.78
N ALA A 51 -6.39 -24.08 11.49
CA ALA A 51 -5.77 -23.32 10.41
C ALA A 51 -6.20 -21.85 10.43
N GLU A 52 -7.50 -21.58 10.60
CA GLU A 52 -8.07 -20.22 10.73
C GLU A 52 -7.40 -19.46 11.88
N TYR A 53 -7.39 -20.04 13.08
CA TYR A 53 -6.72 -19.45 14.25
C TYR A 53 -5.24 -19.18 13.96
N TYR A 54 -4.52 -20.16 13.40
CA TYR A 54 -3.09 -20.01 13.16
C TYR A 54 -2.79 -18.93 12.11
N LEU A 55 -3.62 -18.80 11.07
CA LEU A 55 -3.53 -17.72 10.09
C LEU A 55 -3.76 -16.35 10.73
N GLU A 56 -4.74 -16.22 11.62
CA GLU A 56 -4.95 -14.96 12.37
C GLU A 56 -3.73 -14.60 13.21
N GLN A 57 -3.15 -15.57 13.92
CA GLN A 57 -1.96 -15.33 14.74
C GLN A 57 -0.74 -14.93 13.90
N LEU A 58 -0.54 -15.58 12.75
CA LEU A 58 0.51 -15.21 11.80
C LEU A 58 0.31 -13.79 11.27
N GLN A 59 -0.91 -13.45 10.86
CA GLN A 59 -1.22 -12.10 10.39
C GLN A 59 -0.92 -11.07 11.48
N GLN A 60 -1.39 -11.28 12.71
CA GLN A 60 -1.15 -10.37 13.82
C GLN A 60 0.33 -10.21 14.14
N HIS A 61 1.10 -11.31 14.19
CA HIS A 61 2.52 -11.28 14.53
C HIS A 61 3.37 -10.56 13.47
N PHE A 62 3.09 -10.79 12.19
CA PHE A 62 3.86 -10.23 11.08
C PHE A 62 3.30 -8.90 10.54
N GLU A 63 2.15 -8.42 11.03
CA GLU A 63 1.56 -7.15 10.62
C GLU A 63 2.51 -5.94 10.79
N PRO A 64 3.30 -5.81 11.87
CA PRO A 64 4.25 -4.70 12.00
C PRO A 64 5.32 -4.70 10.92
N GLU A 65 5.85 -5.88 10.58
CA GLU A 65 6.85 -6.04 9.52
C GLU A 65 6.25 -5.66 8.18
N LYS A 66 5.08 -6.23 7.85
CA LYS A 66 4.32 -5.88 6.66
C LYS A 66 4.11 -4.37 6.55
N LYS A 67 3.63 -3.71 7.61
CA LYS A 67 3.46 -2.24 7.61
C LYS A 67 4.77 -1.49 7.40
N ALA A 68 5.87 -1.95 7.97
CA ALA A 68 7.18 -1.34 7.76
C ALA A 68 7.62 -1.45 6.29
N ASP A 69 7.43 -2.62 5.67
CA ASP A 69 7.78 -2.85 4.27
C ASP A 69 6.93 -2.02 3.31
N TYR A 70 5.60 -1.97 3.52
CA TYR A 70 4.73 -1.12 2.70
C TYR A 70 5.09 0.37 2.83
N ARG A 71 5.46 0.84 4.03
CA ARG A 71 5.95 2.21 4.23
C ARG A 71 7.27 2.45 3.49
N GLN A 72 8.20 1.50 3.51
CA GLN A 72 9.46 1.62 2.80
C GLN A 72 9.26 1.60 1.27
N SER A 73 8.38 0.73 0.76
CA SER A 73 8.02 0.70 -0.66
C SER A 73 7.37 2.01 -1.10
N TYR A 74 6.43 2.54 -0.31
CA TYR A 74 5.82 3.85 -0.60
C TYR A 74 6.83 5.00 -0.56
N ALA A 75 7.82 4.97 0.34
CA ALA A 75 8.87 5.97 0.38
C ALA A 75 9.76 5.98 -0.88
N ARG A 76 9.91 4.83 -1.54
CA ARG A 76 10.65 4.67 -2.79
C ARG A 76 9.78 4.89 -4.03
N LEU A 77 8.46 4.93 -3.86
CA LEU A 77 7.52 5.10 -4.95
C LEU A 77 7.62 6.52 -5.52
N ALA A 78 7.94 6.61 -6.80
CA ALA A 78 8.03 7.84 -7.56
C ALA A 78 7.21 7.73 -8.85
N GLN A 79 6.63 8.85 -9.31
CA GLN A 79 5.86 8.89 -10.54
C GLN A 79 6.70 8.45 -11.75
N ASN A 80 7.94 8.97 -11.87
CA ASN A 80 8.85 8.70 -12.99
C ASN A 80 8.11 8.88 -14.34
N ASN A 81 8.29 7.94 -15.29
CA ASN A 81 7.64 7.95 -16.60
C ASN A 81 6.25 7.29 -16.60
N VAL A 82 5.63 7.11 -15.43
CA VAL A 82 4.29 6.52 -15.29
C VAL A 82 3.24 7.63 -15.27
N ALA A 83 2.09 7.36 -15.85
CA ALA A 83 0.97 8.31 -15.88
C ALA A 83 0.49 8.61 -14.44
N PRO A 84 0.18 9.87 -14.10
CA PRO A 84 -0.26 10.25 -12.75
C PRO A 84 -1.44 9.44 -12.20
N THR A 85 -2.41 9.03 -13.02
CA THR A 85 -3.53 8.21 -12.55
C THR A 85 -3.07 6.80 -12.14
N ALA A 86 -2.18 6.18 -12.91
CA ALA A 86 -1.59 4.88 -12.59
C ALA A 86 -0.69 4.96 -11.35
N TYR A 87 0.10 6.03 -11.22
CA TYR A 87 0.89 6.32 -10.03
C TYR A 87 -0.01 6.47 -8.78
N LEU A 88 -1.14 7.19 -8.89
CA LEU A 88 -2.12 7.30 -7.81
C LEU A 88 -2.73 5.93 -7.45
N GLN A 89 -3.09 5.13 -8.45
CA GLN A 89 -3.67 3.81 -8.22
C GLN A 89 -2.72 2.93 -7.41
N GLU A 90 -1.42 2.95 -7.74
CA GLU A 90 -0.42 2.23 -6.97
C GLU A 90 -0.26 2.83 -5.56
N ALA A 91 -0.14 4.15 -5.44
CA ALA A 91 -0.03 4.86 -4.17
C ALA A 91 -1.16 4.51 -3.19
N LEU A 92 -2.40 4.40 -3.69
CA LEU A 92 -3.58 4.07 -2.89
C LEU A 92 -3.51 2.65 -2.29
N THR A 93 -2.78 1.72 -2.91
CA THR A 93 -2.58 0.37 -2.34
C THR A 93 -1.77 0.38 -1.04
N TYR A 94 -0.93 1.41 -0.86
CA TYR A 94 -0.11 1.59 0.33
C TYR A 94 -0.85 2.33 1.46
N LYS A 95 -1.83 3.19 1.14
CA LYS A 95 -2.51 4.08 2.10
C LYS A 95 -2.92 3.40 3.42
N PRO A 96 -3.53 2.20 3.44
CA PRO A 96 -3.93 1.53 4.68
C PRO A 96 -2.77 1.22 5.64
N TYR A 97 -1.54 1.15 5.13
CA TYR A 97 -0.35 0.75 5.88
C TYR A 97 0.53 1.92 6.33
N LEU A 98 0.27 3.13 5.84
CA LEU A 98 1.13 4.30 6.09
C LEU A 98 0.92 4.90 7.48
N GLY A 99 -0.28 4.79 8.03
CA GLY A 99 -0.64 5.41 9.32
C GLY A 99 -0.73 6.94 9.26
N ILE A 100 -0.85 7.51 8.05
CA ILE A 100 -0.98 8.96 7.81
C ILE A 100 -2.43 9.34 7.50
N SER A 101 -2.77 10.60 7.74
CA SER A 101 -4.10 11.14 7.42
C SER A 101 -4.36 11.17 5.91
N ASP A 102 -5.61 11.35 5.54
CA ASP A 102 -6.03 11.48 4.14
C ASP A 102 -5.46 12.76 3.50
N SER A 103 -5.49 13.87 4.23
CA SER A 103 -4.90 15.14 3.81
C SER A 103 -3.38 15.06 3.66
N GLU A 104 -2.70 14.39 4.58
CA GLU A 104 -1.25 14.17 4.51
C GLU A 104 -0.89 13.29 3.32
N PHE A 105 -1.65 12.22 3.06
CA PHE A 105 -1.44 11.39 1.88
C PHE A 105 -1.63 12.18 0.58
N ALA A 106 -2.72 12.94 0.46
CA ALA A 106 -2.98 13.73 -0.74
C ALA A 106 -1.87 14.76 -0.99
N THR A 107 -1.43 15.46 0.06
CA THR A 107 -0.34 16.44 -0.01
C THR A 107 0.99 15.78 -0.40
N ASN A 108 1.32 14.64 0.22
CA ASN A 108 2.51 13.87 -0.13
C ASN A 108 2.48 13.34 -1.56
N TRP A 109 1.32 12.89 -2.04
CA TRP A 109 1.18 12.41 -3.41
C TRP A 109 1.35 13.54 -4.42
N VAL A 110 0.69 14.70 -4.22
CA VAL A 110 0.80 15.86 -5.12
C VAL A 110 2.25 16.38 -5.15
N SER A 111 2.91 16.52 -4.00
CA SER A 111 4.28 17.03 -3.90
C SER A 111 5.35 16.11 -4.55
N ARG A 112 5.02 14.84 -4.78
CA ARG A 112 5.89 13.86 -5.45
C ARG A 112 5.66 13.72 -6.96
N LEU A 113 4.71 14.48 -7.51
CA LEU A 113 4.54 14.59 -8.96
C LEU A 113 5.75 15.29 -9.57
N ASP A 114 5.97 15.06 -10.87
CA ASP A 114 6.98 15.80 -11.65
C ASP A 114 6.81 17.31 -11.45
N LEU A 115 7.92 18.06 -11.36
CA LEU A 115 7.92 19.47 -10.97
C LEU A 115 6.94 20.33 -11.78
N GLU A 116 6.92 20.14 -13.11
CA GLU A 116 6.02 20.90 -14.00
C GLU A 116 4.55 20.48 -13.84
N VAL A 117 4.29 19.18 -13.64
CA VAL A 117 2.95 18.64 -13.39
C VAL A 117 2.43 19.15 -12.05
N ASN A 118 3.27 19.10 -11.00
CA ASN A 118 2.98 19.63 -9.69
C ASN A 118 2.61 21.11 -9.76
N ALA A 119 3.41 21.94 -10.43
CA ALA A 119 3.13 23.37 -10.58
C ALA A 119 1.76 23.63 -11.25
N ARG A 120 1.40 22.84 -12.27
CA ARG A 120 0.08 22.91 -12.93
C ARG A 120 -1.05 22.51 -12.00
N VAL A 121 -0.89 21.42 -11.26
CA VAL A 121 -1.86 20.98 -10.25
C VAL A 121 -2.05 22.06 -9.19
N LEU A 122 -0.97 22.61 -8.63
CA LEU A 122 -1.03 23.65 -7.61
C LEU A 122 -1.66 24.94 -8.13
N SER A 123 -1.46 25.29 -9.40
CA SER A 123 -2.11 26.49 -9.96
C SER A 123 -3.64 26.41 -9.97
N LYS A 124 -4.20 25.19 -10.06
CA LYS A 124 -5.65 24.95 -10.07
C LYS A 124 -6.20 24.61 -8.68
N TRP A 125 -5.51 23.71 -7.97
CA TRP A 125 -5.99 23.11 -6.72
C TRP A 125 -5.40 23.75 -5.46
N GLY A 126 -4.38 24.61 -5.58
CA GLY A 126 -3.73 25.27 -4.45
C GLY A 126 -4.62 26.22 -3.65
N LEU A 127 -5.76 26.65 -4.21
CA LEU A 127 -6.76 27.46 -3.51
C LEU A 127 -7.78 26.61 -2.73
N VAL A 128 -7.87 25.31 -3.00
CA VAL A 128 -8.74 24.38 -2.28
C VAL A 128 -8.05 23.95 -0.99
N HIS A 129 -8.77 23.90 0.12
CA HIS A 129 -8.22 23.43 1.39
C HIS A 129 -7.68 22.00 1.26
N GLN A 130 -6.47 21.75 1.79
CA GLN A 130 -5.79 20.44 1.69
C GLN A 130 -6.58 19.28 2.30
N GLU A 131 -7.46 19.56 3.26
CA GLU A 131 -8.36 18.56 3.85
C GLU A 131 -9.37 17.98 2.83
N GLU A 132 -9.74 18.76 1.82
CA GLU A 132 -10.67 18.33 0.77
C GLU A 132 -9.96 17.60 -0.38
N TRP A 133 -8.63 17.70 -0.46
CA TRP A 133 -7.87 17.16 -1.59
C TRP A 133 -8.02 15.65 -1.72
N PHE A 134 -8.06 14.91 -0.61
CA PHE A 134 -8.22 13.46 -0.68
C PHE A 134 -9.58 13.05 -1.26
N GLY A 135 -10.66 13.75 -0.89
CA GLY A 135 -11.99 13.52 -1.45
C GLY A 135 -12.04 13.76 -2.96
N LYS A 136 -11.15 14.61 -3.49
CA LYS A 136 -11.04 14.98 -4.90
C LYS A 136 -9.80 14.39 -5.59
N ILE A 137 -9.08 13.46 -4.95
CA ILE A 137 -7.74 13.05 -5.40
C ILE A 137 -7.75 12.42 -6.79
N LYS A 138 -8.86 11.77 -7.18
CA LYS A 138 -9.05 11.25 -8.54
C LYS A 138 -9.16 12.36 -9.58
N GLU A 139 -9.88 13.45 -9.28
CA GLU A 139 -9.99 14.63 -10.15
C GLU A 139 -8.63 15.32 -10.29
N ILE A 140 -7.92 15.49 -9.17
CA ILE A 140 -6.56 16.04 -9.13
C ILE A 140 -5.62 15.19 -10.01
N ALA A 141 -5.73 13.87 -9.96
CA ALA A 141 -4.91 12.97 -10.77
C ALA A 141 -5.21 13.03 -12.26
N VAL A 142 -6.47 13.21 -12.65
CA VAL A 142 -6.84 13.45 -14.06
C VAL A 142 -6.23 14.75 -14.57
N ASP A 143 -6.31 15.83 -13.80
CA ASP A 143 -5.68 17.11 -14.17
C ASP A 143 -4.15 17.00 -14.24
N ALA A 144 -3.53 16.27 -13.31
CA ALA A 144 -2.11 15.97 -13.34
C ALA A 144 -1.73 15.20 -14.61
N GLU A 145 -2.53 14.21 -15.00
CA GLU A 145 -2.29 13.41 -16.22
C GLU A 145 -2.42 14.24 -17.49
N ILE A 146 -3.39 15.15 -17.57
CA ILE A 146 -3.52 16.09 -18.69
C ILE A 146 -2.26 16.98 -18.78
N ALA A 147 -1.80 17.52 -17.65
CA ALA A 147 -0.58 18.34 -17.60
C ALA A 147 0.66 17.55 -18.05
N TRP A 148 0.80 16.32 -17.56
CA TRP A 148 1.88 15.40 -17.93
C TRP A 148 1.86 15.03 -19.41
N GLY A 149 0.68 14.74 -19.97
CA GLY A 149 0.50 14.49 -21.40
C GLY A 149 0.93 15.69 -22.24
N ASN A 150 0.48 16.89 -21.89
CA ASN A 150 0.84 18.12 -22.61
C ASN A 150 2.34 18.39 -22.59
N GLN A 151 3.02 18.16 -21.47
CA GLN A 151 4.47 18.29 -21.36
C GLN A 151 5.19 17.34 -22.33
N ARG A 152 4.75 16.08 -22.41
CA ARG A 152 5.32 15.10 -23.33
C ARG A 152 5.08 15.45 -24.80
N TYR A 153 3.90 15.93 -25.15
CA TYR A 153 3.61 16.41 -26.51
C TYR A 153 4.49 17.61 -26.89
N ALA A 154 4.67 18.57 -25.98
CA ALA A 154 5.55 19.72 -26.20
C ALA A 154 7.02 19.30 -26.38
N ALA A 155 7.52 18.39 -25.55
CA ALA A 155 8.87 17.85 -25.68
C ALA A 155 9.07 17.10 -27.02
N ALA A 156 8.09 16.29 -27.45
CA ALA A 156 8.15 15.61 -28.73
C ALA A 156 8.16 16.58 -29.93
N ALA A 157 7.35 17.64 -29.88
CA ALA A 157 7.33 18.68 -30.92
C ALA A 157 8.65 19.47 -31.00
N ALA A 158 9.32 19.71 -29.86
CA ALA A 158 10.62 20.37 -29.82
C ALA A 158 11.74 19.51 -30.45
N VAL A 159 11.69 18.18 -30.27
CA VAL A 159 12.66 17.26 -30.90
C VAL A 159 12.45 17.18 -32.42
N SER A 160 11.21 17.18 -32.90
CA SER A 160 10.89 17.16 -34.34
C SER A 160 11.28 18.44 -35.09
N THR A 161 11.64 19.52 -34.38
CA THR A 161 12.01 20.82 -34.96
C THR A 161 13.51 21.10 -34.92
N GLN A 162 14.34 20.22 -34.36
CA GLN A 162 15.79 20.30 -34.53
C GLN A 162 16.19 19.78 -35.93
N PRO A 163 16.83 20.60 -36.78
CA PRO A 163 17.38 20.11 -38.05
C PRO A 163 18.48 19.08 -37.71
N GLY A 164 18.44 17.93 -38.39
CA GLY A 164 19.50 16.93 -38.30
C GLY A 164 20.87 17.57 -38.60
N CYS A 165 21.88 17.21 -37.81
CA CYS A 165 23.28 17.52 -38.11
C CYS A 165 23.70 16.87 -39.43
#